data_AF-A0A3E0EQ30-F1
#
_entry.id   AF-A0A3E0EQ30-F1
#
_cell.length_a   1.000
_cell.length_b   1.000
_cell.length_c   1.000
_cell.angle_alpha   90.00
_cell.angle_beta   90.00
_cell.angle_gamma   90.00
#
_symmetry.space_group_name_H-M   'P 1'
#
loop_
_entity.id
_entity.type
_entity.pdbx_description
1 polymer ?
#
loop_
_entity_poly.entity_id
_entity_poly.type
_entity_poly.pdbx_seq_one_letter_code
_entity_poly.pdbx_strand_id
1 'polypeptide(L)'
;MFAEIKESGLPFGYQQANCHNISHYIRLLLASKGFQCAKIWVFAPVVYSSTNSQQISFIDKKNSSPTGTIDWGYHVAPIIEVKINGKARKMVIDVGLFPNGIVRYRTWLAKLNTKKLIYLIMDSEWYLYNSSMIPNAQVHADNNESNENQPNVKLPDWFSDKHITDFFKYEEDALEQHWIEKGLAVNETAMTFYDAEIKPILDSELHQELVTDYKMLAGNVFNFETVFRDNNWNYEMNNDFQLKHQDIISKYREIYSLNLNKWLEKFSLVETFN
;
A
#
# COMPACT_ATOMS: atom_id res chain seq x y z
N MET A 1 -10.65 -21.49 3.05
CA MET A 1 -9.61 -20.54 2.59
C MET A 1 -10.14 -19.17 2.20
N PHE A 2 -10.86 -18.96 1.09
CA PHE A 2 -11.35 -17.60 0.75
C PHE A 2 -12.29 -17.02 1.83
N ALA A 3 -13.20 -17.83 2.36
CA ALA A 3 -14.05 -17.47 3.49
C ALA A 3 -13.22 -17.10 4.73
N GLU A 4 -12.22 -17.92 5.09
CA GLU A 4 -11.31 -17.63 6.21
C GLU A 4 -10.50 -16.34 6.03
N ILE A 5 -10.02 -16.04 4.82
CA ILE A 5 -9.34 -14.77 4.52
C ILE A 5 -10.32 -13.60 4.70
N LYS A 6 -11.59 -13.77 4.30
CA LYS A 6 -12.62 -12.75 4.51
C LYS A 6 -12.96 -12.57 6.00
N GLU A 7 -12.97 -13.65 6.77
CA GLU A 7 -13.24 -13.67 8.21
C GLU A 7 -12.01 -13.30 9.06
N SER A 8 -10.83 -13.16 8.44
CA SER A 8 -9.58 -12.79 9.12
C SER A 8 -9.58 -11.35 9.65
N GLY A 9 -10.62 -10.56 9.44
CA GLY A 9 -10.70 -9.17 9.92
C GLY A 9 -9.70 -8.23 9.25
N LEU A 10 -9.11 -8.62 8.13
CA LEU A 10 -8.22 -7.76 7.34
C LEU A 10 -8.99 -6.51 6.85
N PRO A 11 -8.38 -5.31 6.93
CA PRO A 11 -9.03 -4.04 6.61
C PRO A 11 -9.04 -3.77 5.10
N PHE A 12 -9.77 -4.59 4.34
CA PHE A 12 -9.92 -4.44 2.89
C PHE A 12 -10.71 -3.19 2.45
N GLY A 13 -11.35 -2.51 3.40
CA GLY A 13 -12.15 -1.32 3.14
C GLY A 13 -11.31 -0.10 2.74
N TYR A 14 -10.08 0.00 3.25
CA TYR A 14 -9.22 1.14 2.95
C TYR A 14 -8.38 0.85 1.70
N GLN A 15 -8.78 1.48 0.60
CA GLN A 15 -8.21 1.21 -0.73
C GLN A 15 -7.09 2.19 -1.12
N GLN A 16 -6.72 3.14 -0.26
CA GLN A 16 -5.71 4.13 -0.63
C GLN A 16 -4.29 3.53 -0.67
N ALA A 17 -3.99 2.51 0.13
CA ALA A 17 -2.62 2.01 0.28
C ALA A 17 -2.50 0.65 0.99
N ASN A 18 -1.25 0.27 1.27
CA ASN A 18 -0.88 -0.91 2.07
C ASN A 18 -1.33 -2.25 1.49
N CYS A 19 -1.53 -2.32 0.16
CA CYS A 19 -1.82 -3.57 -0.54
C CYS A 19 -0.71 -4.60 -0.38
N HIS A 20 0.56 -4.19 -0.29
CA HIS A 20 1.69 -5.06 -0.01
C HIS A 20 1.60 -5.71 1.39
N ASN A 21 1.18 -4.96 2.41
CA ASN A 21 0.96 -5.47 3.77
C ASN A 21 -0.15 -6.51 3.81
N ILE A 22 -1.29 -6.20 3.20
CA ILE A 22 -2.43 -7.14 3.08
C ILE A 22 -2.00 -8.40 2.31
N SER A 23 -1.32 -8.24 1.19
CA SER A 23 -0.85 -9.35 0.35
C SER A 23 0.13 -10.25 1.10
N HIS A 24 1.08 -9.66 1.85
CA HIS A 24 2.03 -10.43 2.62
C HIS A 24 1.38 -11.12 3.83
N TYR A 25 0.43 -10.47 4.51
CA TYR A 25 -0.32 -11.13 5.58
C TYR A 25 -1.12 -12.34 5.07
N ILE A 26 -1.80 -12.20 3.93
CA ILE A 26 -2.51 -13.33 3.31
C ILE A 26 -1.53 -14.46 2.96
N ARG A 27 -0.34 -14.15 2.43
CA ARG A 27 0.71 -15.17 2.22
C ARG A 27 1.01 -15.94 3.51
N LEU A 28 1.25 -15.25 4.62
CA LEU A 28 1.56 -15.91 5.89
C LEU A 28 0.42 -16.78 6.40
N LEU A 29 -0.83 -16.31 6.26
CA LEU A 29 -2.02 -17.10 6.59
C LEU A 29 -2.19 -18.35 5.70
N LEU A 30 -1.77 -18.28 4.44
CA LEU A 30 -1.75 -19.44 3.55
C LEU A 30 -0.64 -20.42 3.94
N ALA A 31 0.56 -19.90 4.25
CA ALA A 31 1.73 -20.68 4.63
C ALA A 31 1.48 -21.48 5.93
N SER A 32 0.88 -20.87 6.95
CA SER A 32 0.52 -21.54 8.22
C SER A 32 -0.49 -22.69 8.05
N LYS A 33 -1.11 -22.79 6.88
CA LYS A 33 -2.04 -23.86 6.49
C LYS A 33 -1.43 -24.84 5.48
N GLY A 34 -0.13 -24.73 5.22
CA GLY A 34 0.60 -25.58 4.26
C GLY A 34 0.35 -25.22 2.79
N PHE A 35 -0.22 -24.04 2.49
CA PHE A 35 -0.43 -23.58 1.12
C PHE A 35 0.68 -22.63 0.69
N GLN A 36 1.21 -22.87 -0.51
CA GLN A 36 2.11 -21.94 -1.18
C GLN A 36 1.34 -20.99 -2.09
N CYS A 37 1.81 -19.75 -2.18
CA CYS A 37 1.34 -18.80 -3.17
C CYS A 37 2.53 -18.06 -3.79
N ALA A 38 2.26 -17.42 -4.92
CA ALA A 38 3.09 -16.38 -5.50
C ALA A 38 2.41 -15.01 -5.27
N LYS A 39 3.01 -13.92 -5.76
CA LYS A 39 2.39 -12.60 -5.84
C LYS A 39 2.31 -12.15 -7.29
N ILE A 40 1.21 -11.51 -7.65
CA ILE A 40 1.08 -10.76 -8.90
C ILE A 40 1.22 -9.28 -8.60
N TRP A 41 2.21 -8.65 -9.23
CA TRP A 41 2.50 -7.22 -9.15
C TRP A 41 2.07 -6.56 -10.46
N VAL A 42 1.48 -5.37 -10.38
CA VAL A 42 1.14 -4.54 -11.54
C VAL A 42 1.65 -3.13 -11.36
N PHE A 43 2.17 -2.57 -12.43
CA PHE A 43 2.78 -1.24 -12.44
C PHE A 43 2.11 -0.39 -13.50
N ALA A 44 1.63 0.78 -13.10
CA ALA A 44 1.11 1.81 -13.97
C ALA A 44 2.27 2.57 -14.63
N PRO A 45 2.05 3.21 -15.80
CA PRO A 45 3.09 3.97 -16.48
C PRO A 45 3.84 4.98 -15.61
N VAL A 46 3.17 5.63 -14.65
CA VAL A 46 3.81 6.58 -13.72
C VAL A 46 4.99 5.97 -12.97
N VAL A 47 4.99 4.65 -12.78
CA VAL A 47 6.03 3.94 -12.03
C VAL A 47 7.24 3.64 -12.89
N TYR A 48 7.17 3.56 -14.22
CA TYR A 48 8.32 3.14 -15.04
C TYR A 48 8.63 4.07 -16.22
N SER A 49 7.93 5.21 -16.31
CA SER A 49 8.08 6.17 -17.39
C SER A 49 8.09 7.59 -16.85
N SER A 50 9.19 8.31 -17.09
CA SER A 50 9.34 9.72 -16.71
C SER A 50 8.44 10.68 -17.48
N THR A 51 7.86 10.24 -18.60
CA THR A 51 7.04 11.08 -19.49
C THR A 51 5.56 10.70 -19.47
N ASN A 52 5.18 9.65 -18.72
CA ASN A 52 3.80 9.19 -18.68
C ASN A 52 3.32 9.06 -17.24
N SER A 53 2.54 10.06 -16.78
CA SER A 53 1.95 10.12 -15.44
C SER A 53 0.70 9.26 -15.25
N GLN A 54 0.35 8.40 -16.21
CA GLN A 54 -0.84 7.57 -16.10
C GLN A 54 -0.76 6.60 -14.91
N GLN A 55 -1.77 6.66 -14.04
CA GLN A 55 -1.98 5.79 -12.88
C GLN A 55 -3.07 4.75 -13.15
N ILE A 56 -3.19 3.77 -12.24
CA ILE A 56 -4.40 2.98 -12.08
C ILE A 56 -5.41 3.83 -11.31
N SER A 57 -6.57 4.12 -11.90
CA SER A 57 -7.52 5.07 -11.32
C SER A 57 -8.92 4.48 -11.24
N PHE A 58 -9.58 4.66 -10.09
CA PHE A 58 -10.97 4.27 -9.86
C PHE A 58 -11.75 5.40 -9.23
N ILE A 59 -13.07 5.41 -9.46
CA ILE A 59 -13.99 6.28 -8.71
C ILE A 59 -13.99 5.83 -7.24
N ASP A 60 -13.72 6.76 -6.33
CA ASP A 60 -13.86 6.51 -4.90
C ASP A 60 -15.34 6.48 -4.51
N LYS A 61 -15.89 5.27 -4.39
CA LYS A 61 -17.29 5.06 -3.99
C LYS A 61 -17.59 5.55 -2.57
N LYS A 62 -16.57 5.67 -1.71
CA LYS A 62 -16.73 6.19 -0.34
C LYS A 62 -16.66 7.72 -0.33
N ASN A 63 -16.24 8.35 -1.43
CA ASN A 63 -16.01 9.78 -1.54
C ASN A 63 -15.12 10.30 -0.39
N SER A 64 -14.15 9.49 0.02
CA SER A 64 -13.16 9.77 1.07
C SER A 64 -11.92 10.48 0.54
N SER A 65 -11.61 10.27 -0.74
CA SER A 65 -10.54 10.96 -1.45
C SER A 65 -10.91 12.42 -1.73
N PRO A 66 -9.98 13.38 -1.57
CA PRO A 66 -10.22 14.77 -1.92
C PRO A 66 -10.46 14.97 -3.43
N THR A 67 -9.93 14.09 -4.28
CA THR A 67 -10.09 14.17 -5.74
C THR A 67 -11.32 13.40 -6.25
N GLY A 68 -11.99 12.64 -5.39
CA GLY A 68 -13.06 11.72 -5.77
C GLY A 68 -12.58 10.46 -6.49
N THR A 69 -11.26 10.29 -6.65
CA THR A 69 -10.62 9.12 -7.25
C THR A 69 -9.64 8.47 -6.30
N ILE A 70 -9.40 7.18 -6.51
CA ILE A 70 -8.30 6.43 -5.89
C ILE A 70 -7.29 6.14 -6.99
N ASP A 71 -6.07 6.64 -6.81
CA ASP A 71 -5.02 6.60 -7.82
C ASP A 71 -3.81 5.81 -7.31
N TRP A 72 -3.47 4.72 -8.00
CA TRP A 72 -2.36 3.84 -7.66
C TRP A 72 -1.26 3.86 -8.71
N GLY A 73 -0.01 3.97 -8.27
CA GLY A 73 1.15 3.69 -9.11
C GLY A 73 1.32 2.19 -9.37
N TYR A 74 0.95 1.36 -8.41
CA TYR A 74 1.06 -0.10 -8.51
C TYR A 74 -0.02 -0.78 -7.67
N HIS A 75 -0.19 -2.08 -7.88
CA HIS A 75 -0.98 -2.93 -6.99
C HIS A 75 -0.38 -4.33 -6.87
N VAL A 76 -0.63 -5.01 -5.77
CA VAL A 76 -0.14 -6.36 -5.54
C VAL A 76 -1.19 -7.22 -4.85
N ALA A 77 -1.28 -8.48 -5.26
CA ALA A 77 -2.18 -9.46 -4.66
C ALA A 77 -1.55 -10.87 -4.66
N PRO A 78 -1.91 -11.73 -3.69
CA PRO A 78 -1.56 -13.14 -3.73
C PRO A 78 -2.20 -13.84 -4.92
N ILE A 79 -1.43 -14.76 -5.53
CA ILE A 79 -1.89 -15.60 -6.63
C ILE A 79 -1.57 -17.05 -6.34
N ILE A 80 -2.56 -17.92 -6.54
CA ILE A 80 -2.48 -19.36 -6.29
C ILE A 80 -2.80 -20.13 -7.56
N GLU A 81 -2.31 -21.36 -7.65
CA GLU A 81 -2.71 -22.29 -8.69
C GLU A 81 -3.81 -23.23 -8.16
N VAL A 82 -4.95 -23.25 -8.85
CA VAL A 82 -6.09 -24.11 -8.51
C VAL A 82 -6.40 -25.02 -9.68
N LYS A 83 -6.60 -26.31 -9.41
CA LYS A 83 -7.02 -27.28 -10.43
C LYS A 83 -8.53 -27.20 -10.61
N ILE A 84 -8.98 -26.71 -11.78
CA ILE A 84 -10.40 -26.62 -12.14
C ILE A 84 -10.61 -27.48 -13.39
N ASN A 85 -11.46 -28.50 -13.29
CA ASN A 85 -11.74 -29.46 -14.37
C ASN A 85 -10.44 -30.07 -14.95
N GLY A 86 -9.54 -30.51 -14.07
CA GLY A 86 -8.26 -31.11 -14.46
C GLY A 86 -7.18 -30.13 -14.92
N LYS A 87 -7.49 -28.85 -15.13
CA LYS A 87 -6.54 -27.84 -15.62
C LYS A 87 -6.09 -26.91 -14.49
N ALA A 88 -4.79 -26.71 -14.38
CA ALA A 88 -4.18 -25.68 -13.54
C ALA A 88 -4.63 -24.29 -13.98
N ARG A 89 -5.12 -23.47 -13.04
CA ARG A 89 -5.58 -22.10 -13.26
C ARG A 89 -4.99 -21.17 -12.21
N LYS A 90 -4.38 -20.08 -12.66
CA LYS A 90 -3.88 -19.02 -11.78
C LYS A 90 -5.04 -18.13 -11.33
N MET A 91 -5.30 -18.13 -10.02
CA MET A 91 -6.39 -17.42 -9.37
C MET A 91 -5.83 -16.40 -8.39
N VAL A 92 -6.31 -15.16 -8.45
CA VAL A 92 -5.89 -14.05 -7.59
C VAL A 92 -6.86 -13.91 -6.42
N ILE A 93 -6.29 -13.66 -5.24
CA ILE A 93 -7.02 -13.36 -4.01
C ILE A 93 -6.91 -11.86 -3.75
N ASP A 94 -7.99 -11.13 -4.00
CA ASP A 94 -8.03 -9.69 -3.72
C ASP A 94 -9.45 -9.32 -3.28
N VAL A 95 -9.66 -9.34 -1.96
CA VAL A 95 -10.98 -9.07 -1.37
C VAL A 95 -11.37 -7.60 -1.53
N GLY A 96 -10.39 -6.69 -1.64
CA GLY A 96 -10.62 -5.27 -1.86
C GLY A 96 -11.25 -4.97 -3.22
N LEU A 97 -10.79 -5.65 -4.29
CA LEU A 97 -11.37 -5.50 -5.63
C LEU A 97 -12.49 -6.51 -5.94
N PHE A 98 -12.43 -7.70 -5.34
CA PHE A 98 -13.34 -8.83 -5.58
C PHE A 98 -13.86 -9.44 -4.27
N PRO A 99 -14.82 -8.78 -3.60
CA PRO A 99 -15.31 -9.19 -2.27
C PRO A 99 -16.11 -10.52 -2.26
N ASN A 100 -16.45 -11.03 -3.45
CA ASN A 100 -17.32 -12.18 -3.64
C ASN A 100 -16.57 -13.45 -4.08
N GLY A 101 -15.27 -13.40 -4.33
CA GLY A 101 -14.53 -14.61 -4.68
C GLY A 101 -13.14 -14.38 -5.25
N ILE A 102 -12.37 -15.47 -5.31
CA ILE A 102 -11.12 -15.52 -6.08
C ILE A 102 -11.43 -15.50 -7.57
N VAL A 103 -10.62 -14.79 -8.34
CA VAL A 103 -10.86 -14.61 -9.79
C VAL A 103 -9.64 -15.01 -10.60
N ARG A 104 -9.81 -15.28 -11.89
CA ARG A 104 -8.67 -15.52 -12.79
C ARG A 104 -7.81 -14.25 -12.85
N TYR A 105 -6.48 -14.42 -12.92
CA TYR A 105 -5.57 -13.27 -12.98
C TYR A 105 -5.89 -12.29 -14.13
N ARG A 106 -6.38 -12.77 -15.27
CA ARG A 106 -6.82 -11.91 -16.39
C ARG A 106 -8.06 -11.07 -16.04
N THR A 107 -8.99 -11.63 -15.27
CA THR A 107 -10.17 -10.90 -14.77
C THR A 107 -9.74 -9.83 -13.79
N TRP A 108 -8.76 -10.14 -12.93
CA TRP A 108 -8.17 -9.16 -12.01
C TRP A 108 -7.43 -8.04 -12.76
N LEU A 109 -6.59 -8.35 -13.74
CA LEU A 109 -5.92 -7.35 -14.60
C LEU A 109 -6.92 -6.46 -15.35
N ALA A 110 -7.99 -7.05 -15.90
CA ALA A 110 -9.03 -6.31 -16.61
C ALA A 110 -9.78 -5.33 -15.70
N LYS A 111 -9.89 -5.63 -14.40
CA LYS A 111 -10.54 -4.75 -13.42
C LYS A 111 -9.75 -3.46 -13.19
N LEU A 112 -8.42 -3.49 -13.29
CA LEU A 112 -7.56 -2.32 -13.12
C LEU A 112 -7.71 -1.30 -14.25
N ASN A 113 -8.11 -1.75 -15.44
CA ASN A 113 -8.55 -0.92 -16.56
C ASN A 113 -7.58 0.22 -16.98
N THR A 114 -6.28 -0.01 -16.91
CA THR A 114 -5.25 0.96 -17.34
C THR A 114 -4.49 0.47 -18.56
N LYS A 115 -4.24 1.36 -19.52
CA LYS A 115 -3.46 1.03 -20.72
C LYS A 115 -1.98 0.85 -20.36
N LYS A 116 -1.29 -0.02 -21.10
CA LYS A 116 0.15 -0.27 -20.98
C LYS A 116 0.61 -0.83 -19.62
N LEU A 117 -0.28 -1.34 -18.76
CA LEU A 117 0.11 -2.00 -17.51
C LEU A 117 1.17 -3.09 -17.74
N ILE A 118 2.23 -3.04 -16.94
CA ILE A 118 3.22 -4.12 -16.83
C ILE A 118 2.83 -4.97 -15.61
N TYR A 119 2.91 -6.29 -15.73
CA TYR A 119 2.70 -7.18 -14.59
C TYR A 119 3.79 -8.23 -14.48
N LEU A 120 4.12 -8.58 -13.23
CA LEU A 120 5.08 -9.62 -12.87
C LEU A 120 4.39 -10.63 -11.96
N ILE A 121 4.71 -11.91 -12.12
CA ILE A 121 4.34 -12.95 -11.15
C ILE A 121 5.64 -13.45 -10.55
N MET A 122 5.79 -13.27 -9.24
CA MET A 122 7.04 -13.51 -8.51
C MET A 122 6.77 -14.35 -7.28
N ASP A 123 7.82 -14.95 -6.72
CA ASP A 123 7.74 -15.68 -5.47
C ASP A 123 7.15 -14.82 -4.36
N SER A 124 6.42 -15.43 -3.44
CA SER A 124 5.70 -14.68 -2.42
C SER A 124 6.57 -14.08 -1.34
N GLU A 125 7.87 -14.37 -1.31
CA GLU A 125 8.81 -13.73 -0.37
C GLU A 125 9.02 -12.23 -0.66
N TRP A 126 8.94 -11.82 -1.92
CA TRP A 126 9.09 -10.42 -2.32
C TRP A 126 7.95 -9.59 -1.71
N TYR A 127 8.30 -8.72 -0.78
CA TYR A 127 7.36 -8.04 0.10
C TYR A 127 6.96 -6.68 -0.44
N LEU A 128 7.93 -5.87 -0.81
CA LEU A 128 7.76 -4.51 -1.28
C LEU A 128 8.78 -4.24 -2.41
N TYR A 129 8.56 -3.18 -3.16
CA TYR A 129 9.48 -2.73 -4.17
C TYR A 129 9.76 -1.25 -3.97
N ASN A 130 10.95 -0.84 -4.39
CA ASN A 130 11.30 0.57 -4.52
C ASN A 130 11.63 0.85 -5.97
N SER A 131 11.32 2.06 -6.42
CA SER A 131 11.56 2.47 -7.78
C SER A 131 12.10 3.88 -7.82
N SER A 132 13.27 4.02 -8.42
CA SER A 132 14.01 5.26 -8.44
C SER A 132 14.41 5.58 -9.88
N MET A 133 14.14 6.82 -10.27
CA MET A 133 14.83 7.41 -11.41
C MET A 133 16.21 7.83 -10.91
N ILE A 134 17.26 7.31 -11.54
CA ILE A 134 18.62 7.80 -11.37
C ILE A 134 18.90 8.70 -12.57
N PRO A 135 18.85 10.04 -12.39
CA PRO A 135 19.30 10.96 -13.42
C PRO A 135 20.78 10.68 -13.70
N ASN A 136 21.20 10.71 -14.96
CA ASN A 136 22.62 10.49 -15.29
C ASN A 136 23.55 11.47 -14.57
N ALA A 137 23.06 12.65 -14.21
CA ALA A 137 23.80 13.69 -13.52
C ALA A 137 24.16 13.37 -12.05
N GLN A 138 23.62 12.31 -11.43
CA GLN A 138 23.70 12.08 -9.98
C GLN A 138 24.62 10.92 -9.52
N VAL A 139 25.54 10.43 -10.36
CA VAL A 139 26.67 9.65 -9.82
C VAL A 139 27.66 10.62 -9.17
N HIS A 140 27.30 11.17 -8.02
CA HIS A 140 28.19 11.97 -7.19
C HIS A 140 28.84 11.07 -6.16
N ALA A 141 30.17 11.15 -6.04
CA ALA A 141 30.89 10.52 -4.94
C ALA A 141 30.38 11.10 -3.62
N ASP A 142 30.19 10.23 -2.64
CA ASP A 142 29.83 10.63 -1.28
C ASP A 142 30.96 11.51 -0.75
N ASN A 143 30.73 12.82 -0.65
CA ASN A 143 31.78 13.81 -0.31
C ASN A 143 32.17 13.80 1.18
N ASN A 144 31.84 12.74 1.93
CA ASN A 144 32.09 12.66 3.36
C ASN A 144 33.32 11.83 3.76
N GLU A 145 34.01 11.20 2.82
CA GLU A 145 35.32 10.60 3.09
C GLU A 145 36.32 11.00 2.00
N SER A 146 37.49 11.45 2.45
CA SER A 146 38.67 11.81 1.68
C SER A 146 38.79 11.17 0.28
N ASN A 147 38.56 11.98 -0.76
CA ASN A 147 39.35 12.16 -1.99
C ASN A 147 40.12 10.99 -2.66
N GLU A 148 39.77 9.70 -2.49
CA GLU A 148 40.54 8.62 -3.17
C GLU A 148 39.75 7.66 -4.05
N ASN A 149 38.41 7.68 -4.06
CA ASN A 149 37.65 6.80 -4.97
C ASN A 149 36.45 7.51 -5.59
N GLN A 150 36.71 8.49 -6.47
CA GLN A 150 35.67 8.89 -7.41
C GLN A 150 35.38 7.72 -8.36
N PRO A 151 34.11 7.30 -8.54
CA PRO A 151 33.79 6.32 -9.56
C PRO A 151 34.25 6.88 -10.91
N ASN A 152 35.17 6.18 -11.56
CA ASN A 152 35.79 6.58 -12.83
C ASN A 152 34.82 6.49 -14.04
N VAL A 153 33.51 6.44 -13.76
CA VAL A 153 32.46 6.26 -14.74
C VAL A 153 31.69 7.56 -14.88
N LYS A 154 32.14 8.41 -15.80
CA LYS A 154 31.29 9.47 -16.36
C LYS A 154 30.45 8.84 -17.47
N LEU A 155 29.17 8.63 -17.21
CA LEU A 155 28.24 8.22 -18.27
C LEU A 155 28.07 9.39 -19.25
N PRO A 156 28.06 9.13 -20.57
CA PRO A 156 27.86 10.19 -21.56
C PRO A 156 26.51 10.90 -21.39
N ASP A 157 26.42 12.18 -21.76
CA ASP A 157 25.16 12.96 -21.66
C ASP A 157 24.00 12.39 -22.49
N TRP A 158 24.32 11.54 -23.47
CA TRP A 158 23.34 10.81 -24.30
C TRP A 158 22.88 9.48 -23.70
N PHE A 159 23.45 9.07 -22.57
CA PHE A 159 22.98 7.90 -21.84
C PHE A 159 21.60 8.22 -21.25
N SER A 160 20.64 7.32 -21.32
CA SER A 160 19.28 7.60 -20.82
C SER A 160 19.21 7.48 -19.31
N ASP A 161 18.41 8.32 -18.64
CA ASP A 161 18.15 8.16 -17.21
C ASP A 161 17.72 6.72 -16.92
N LYS A 162 18.27 6.13 -15.86
CA LYS A 162 17.96 4.75 -15.51
C LYS A 162 16.78 4.73 -14.57
N HIS A 163 15.78 3.97 -14.97
CA HIS A 163 14.74 3.58 -14.06
C HIS A 163 15.14 2.25 -13.39
N ILE A 164 15.47 2.31 -12.10
CA ILE A 164 15.86 1.12 -11.32
C ILE A 164 14.70 0.75 -10.42
N THR A 165 14.29 -0.51 -10.49
CA THR A 165 13.22 -1.08 -9.67
C THR A 165 13.78 -2.29 -8.96
N ASP A 166 13.84 -2.22 -7.63
CA ASP A 166 14.34 -3.29 -6.77
C ASP A 166 13.23 -3.82 -5.87
N PHE A 167 13.24 -5.14 -5.65
CA PHE A 167 12.33 -5.82 -4.73
C PHE A 167 13.10 -6.25 -3.50
N PHE A 168 12.45 -6.20 -2.34
CA PHE A 168 13.02 -6.65 -1.09
C PHE A 168 12.05 -7.54 -0.32
N LYS A 169 12.63 -8.40 0.52
CA LYS A 169 11.88 -9.37 1.32
C LYS A 169 11.40 -8.71 2.62
N TYR A 170 10.55 -9.43 3.34
CA TYR A 170 10.14 -9.04 4.69
C TYR A 170 11.18 -9.54 5.68
N GLU A 171 12.29 -8.82 5.80
CA GLU A 171 13.45 -9.14 6.64
C GLU A 171 14.03 -7.86 7.23
N GLU A 172 14.96 -8.00 8.18
CA GLU A 172 15.67 -6.88 8.83
C GLU A 172 14.69 -5.81 9.34
N ASP A 173 14.90 -4.54 8.97
CA ASP A 173 14.08 -3.39 9.39
C ASP A 173 12.57 -3.60 9.19
N ALA A 174 12.16 -4.27 8.09
CA ALA A 174 10.74 -4.49 7.81
C ALA A 174 10.09 -5.39 8.87
N LEU A 175 10.83 -6.41 9.32
CA LEU A 175 10.42 -7.33 10.36
C LEU A 175 10.55 -6.71 11.75
N GLU A 176 11.73 -6.15 12.07
CA GLU A 176 12.03 -5.55 13.38
C GLU A 176 11.11 -4.39 13.74
N GLN A 177 10.69 -3.62 12.73
CA GLN A 177 9.81 -2.48 12.92
C GLN A 177 8.33 -2.80 12.64
N HIS A 178 7.96 -4.07 12.48
CA HIS A 178 6.56 -4.53 12.35
C HIS A 178 5.79 -3.83 11.23
N TRP A 179 6.34 -3.77 10.02
CA TRP A 179 5.74 -2.97 8.94
C TRP A 179 4.36 -3.50 8.51
N ILE A 180 4.15 -4.82 8.53
CA ILE A 180 2.84 -5.40 8.19
C ILE A 180 1.80 -4.93 9.21
N GLU A 181 2.08 -5.10 10.50
CA GLU A 181 1.18 -4.77 11.59
C GLU A 181 0.85 -3.27 11.61
N LYS A 182 1.86 -2.43 11.41
CA LYS A 182 1.68 -0.98 11.28
C LYS A 182 0.77 -0.62 10.10
N GLY A 183 1.00 -1.20 8.93
CA GLY A 183 0.19 -0.93 7.73
C GLY A 183 -1.26 -1.42 7.86
N LEU A 184 -1.47 -2.57 8.51
CA LEU A 184 -2.82 -3.07 8.80
C LEU A 184 -3.53 -2.19 9.84
N ALA A 185 -2.82 -1.74 10.88
CA ALA A 185 -3.37 -0.82 11.87
C ALA A 185 -3.75 0.54 11.25
N VAL A 186 -2.95 1.06 10.31
CA VAL A 186 -3.27 2.27 9.53
C VAL A 186 -4.59 2.09 8.77
N ASN A 187 -4.70 1.01 7.98
CA ASN A 187 -5.89 0.76 7.17
C ASN A 187 -7.17 0.62 8.00
N GLU A 188 -7.08 -0.06 9.14
CA GLU A 188 -8.21 -0.23 10.05
C GLU A 188 -8.59 1.06 10.76
N THR A 189 -7.61 1.84 11.20
CA THR A 189 -7.83 3.14 11.83
C THR A 189 -8.46 4.11 10.83
N ALA A 190 -8.01 4.11 9.57
CA ALA A 190 -8.58 4.93 8.51
C ALA A 190 -10.05 4.57 8.22
N MET A 191 -10.39 3.28 8.22
CA MET A 191 -11.79 2.85 8.10
C MET A 191 -12.64 3.27 9.29
N THR A 192 -12.10 3.14 10.50
CA THR A 192 -12.77 3.58 11.73
C THR A 192 -13.03 5.08 11.69
N PHE A 193 -12.03 5.87 11.28
CA PHE A 193 -12.14 7.31 11.10
C PHE A 193 -13.18 7.68 10.04
N TYR A 194 -13.17 6.98 8.90
CA TYR A 194 -14.15 7.22 7.84
C TYR A 194 -15.58 6.98 8.33
N ASP A 195 -15.86 5.83 8.95
CA ASP A 195 -17.21 5.47 9.34
C ASP A 195 -17.76 6.35 10.49
N ALA A 196 -16.89 6.81 11.39
CA ALA A 196 -17.28 7.62 12.55
C ALA A 196 -17.27 9.14 12.28
N GLU A 197 -16.31 9.65 11.50
CA GLU A 197 -16.06 11.09 11.39
C GLU A 197 -16.39 11.66 10.01
N ILE A 198 -16.17 10.93 8.91
CA ILE A 198 -16.40 11.45 7.55
C ILE A 198 -17.83 11.15 7.08
N LYS A 199 -18.21 9.87 7.13
CA LYS A 199 -19.46 9.37 6.58
C LYS A 199 -20.71 10.09 7.14
N PRO A 200 -20.81 10.41 8.44
CA PRO A 200 -22.01 11.07 8.97
C PRO A 200 -22.20 12.52 8.48
N ILE A 201 -21.12 13.19 8.09
CA ILE A 201 -21.13 14.61 7.69
C ILE A 201 -20.94 14.81 6.18
N LEU A 202 -20.75 13.72 5.43
CA LEU A 202 -20.36 13.76 4.01
C LEU A 202 -21.31 14.58 3.13
N ASP A 203 -22.62 14.49 3.38
CA ASP A 203 -23.68 15.18 2.64
C ASP A 203 -24.17 16.47 3.36
N SER A 204 -23.49 16.88 4.43
CA SER A 204 -23.91 18.04 5.23
C SER A 204 -23.36 19.35 4.67
N GLU A 205 -24.25 20.24 4.22
CA GLU A 205 -23.88 21.59 3.78
C GLU A 205 -23.20 22.43 4.89
N LEU A 206 -23.55 22.18 6.16
CA LEU A 206 -23.00 22.90 7.31
C LEU A 206 -21.54 22.52 7.64
N HIS A 207 -21.06 21.37 7.16
CA HIS A 207 -19.77 20.78 7.58
C HIS A 207 -18.78 20.66 6.42
N GLN A 208 -18.98 21.39 5.32
CA GLN A 208 -18.18 21.25 4.10
C GLN A 208 -16.67 21.46 4.33
N GLU A 209 -16.29 22.43 5.16
CA GLU A 209 -14.88 22.67 5.50
C GLU A 209 -14.29 21.48 6.26
N LEU A 210 -15.00 20.97 7.27
CA LEU A 210 -14.56 19.82 8.07
C LEU A 210 -14.45 18.55 7.21
N VAL A 211 -15.41 18.33 6.32
CA VAL A 211 -15.38 17.23 5.34
C VAL A 211 -14.14 17.34 4.45
N THR A 212 -13.82 18.56 3.99
CA THR A 212 -12.64 18.79 3.14
C THR A 212 -11.35 18.44 3.88
N ASP A 213 -11.20 18.92 5.12
CA ASP A 213 -10.06 18.62 5.98
C ASP A 213 -9.91 17.11 6.22
N TYR A 214 -11.01 16.43 6.55
CA TYR A 214 -10.99 15.00 6.84
C TYR A 214 -10.74 14.14 5.61
N LYS A 215 -11.22 14.55 4.43
CA LYS A 215 -10.84 13.90 3.16
C LYS A 215 -9.37 14.11 2.84
N MET A 216 -8.82 15.29 3.11
CA MET A 216 -7.39 15.56 2.92
C MET A 216 -6.53 14.67 3.83
N LEU A 217 -6.97 14.46 5.07
CA LEU A 217 -6.30 13.59 6.05
C LEU A 217 -6.43 12.10 5.71
N ALA A 218 -7.64 11.57 5.59
CA ALA A 218 -7.90 10.13 5.44
C ALA A 218 -7.96 9.65 3.99
N GLY A 219 -8.14 10.54 3.02
CA GLY A 219 -8.10 10.22 1.60
C GLY A 219 -6.68 10.12 1.04
N ASN A 220 -5.66 10.48 1.80
CA ASN A 220 -4.25 10.38 1.43
C ASN A 220 -3.50 9.59 2.51
N VAL A 221 -3.01 8.38 2.17
CA VAL A 221 -2.28 7.55 3.13
C VAL A 221 -1.07 8.26 3.72
N PHE A 222 -0.36 9.07 2.95
CA PHE A 222 0.85 9.73 3.44
C PHE A 222 0.53 10.71 4.55
N ASN A 223 -0.58 11.45 4.42
CA ASN A 223 -1.09 12.33 5.47
C ASN A 223 -1.52 11.55 6.70
N PHE A 224 -2.30 10.49 6.48
CA PHE A 224 -2.83 9.67 7.56
C PHE A 224 -1.71 9.01 8.38
N GLU A 225 -0.72 8.42 7.71
CA GLU A 225 0.44 7.81 8.35
C GLU A 225 1.30 8.86 9.07
N THR A 226 1.57 10.00 8.42
CA THR A 226 2.33 11.10 9.02
C THR A 226 1.72 11.53 10.37
N VAL A 227 0.40 11.71 10.41
CA VAL A 227 -0.30 12.22 11.60
C VAL A 227 -0.46 11.16 12.69
N PHE A 228 -0.89 9.95 12.32
CA PHE A 228 -1.30 8.92 13.29
C PHE A 228 -0.22 7.90 13.62
N ARG A 229 0.57 7.45 12.63
CA ARG A 229 1.66 6.48 12.84
C ARG A 229 2.92 7.19 13.29
N ASP A 230 3.31 8.24 12.57
CA ASP A 230 4.64 8.86 12.72
C ASP A 230 4.65 10.00 13.74
N ASN A 231 3.47 10.45 14.20
CA ASN A 231 3.33 11.59 15.10
C ASN A 231 4.10 12.82 14.61
N ASN A 232 3.99 13.09 13.31
CA ASN A 232 4.77 14.10 12.61
C ASN A 232 3.86 15.03 11.79
N TRP A 233 4.47 15.98 11.08
CA TRP A 233 3.80 16.89 10.15
C TRP A 233 4.35 16.75 8.73
N ASN A 234 3.57 17.21 7.77
CA ASN A 234 4.01 17.42 6.39
C ASN A 234 3.45 18.75 5.87
N TYR A 235 3.60 19.03 4.57
CA TYR A 235 3.17 20.31 4.00
C TYR A 235 1.64 20.52 4.05
N GLU A 236 0.84 19.43 4.02
CA GLU A 236 -0.63 19.48 4.11
C GLU A 236 -1.08 19.41 5.57
N MET A 237 -0.48 18.51 6.36
CA MET A 237 -0.79 18.26 7.77
C MET A 237 0.13 19.09 8.69
N ASN A 238 0.14 20.40 8.45
CA ASN A 238 1.01 21.35 9.15
C ASN A 238 0.53 21.65 10.58
N ASN A 239 1.24 22.56 11.28
CA ASN A 239 0.91 22.92 12.67
C ASN A 239 -0.51 23.48 12.82
N ASP A 240 -0.99 24.30 11.88
CA ASP A 240 -2.32 24.89 11.97
C ASP A 240 -3.40 23.82 11.85
N PHE A 241 -3.22 22.87 10.92
CA PHE A 241 -4.10 21.71 10.81
C PHE A 241 -4.11 20.88 12.10
N GLN A 242 -2.92 20.57 12.65
CA GLN A 242 -2.84 19.76 13.86
C GLN A 242 -3.42 20.46 15.10
N LEU A 243 -3.23 21.78 15.23
CA LEU A 243 -3.83 22.56 16.32
C LEU A 243 -5.36 22.62 16.18
N LYS A 244 -5.87 22.84 14.96
CA LYS A 244 -7.32 22.86 14.68
C LYS A 244 -7.99 21.54 15.03
N HIS A 245 -7.30 20.41 14.78
CA HIS A 245 -7.83 19.06 14.91
C HIS A 245 -7.19 18.25 16.05
N GLN A 246 -6.63 18.92 17.06
CA GLN A 246 -5.82 18.25 18.10
C GLN A 246 -6.56 17.14 18.86
N ASP A 247 -7.85 17.36 19.17
CA ASP A 247 -8.66 16.43 19.96
C ASP A 247 -8.95 15.16 19.15
N ILE A 248 -9.32 15.32 17.87
CA ILE A 248 -9.56 14.20 16.98
C ILE A 248 -8.27 13.45 16.67
N ILE A 249 -7.16 14.17 16.50
CA ILE A 249 -5.85 13.56 16.29
C ILE A 249 -5.44 12.71 17.48
N SER A 250 -5.59 13.24 18.70
CA SER A 250 -5.24 12.52 19.93
C SER A 250 -6.07 11.25 20.10
N LYS A 251 -7.40 11.34 19.90
CA LYS A 251 -8.31 10.19 19.92
C LYS A 251 -7.86 9.09 18.94
N TYR A 252 -7.54 9.45 17.70
CA TYR A 252 -7.22 8.44 16.68
C TYR A 252 -5.78 7.94 16.75
N ARG A 253 -4.86 8.64 17.42
CA ARG A 253 -3.57 8.09 17.83
C ARG A 253 -3.74 6.95 18.84
N GLU A 254 -4.63 7.12 19.82
CA GLU A 254 -4.97 6.04 20.76
C GLU A 254 -5.60 4.84 20.06
N ILE A 255 -6.58 5.08 19.16
CA ILE A 255 -7.20 4.01 18.35
C ILE A 255 -6.16 3.31 17.49
N TYR A 256 -5.23 4.05 16.87
CA TYR A 256 -4.13 3.49 16.11
C TYR A 256 -3.25 2.57 16.98
N SER A 257 -2.85 3.01 18.18
CA SER A 257 -2.06 2.19 19.10
C SER A 257 -2.80 0.91 19.53
N LEU A 258 -4.11 0.99 19.79
CA LEU A 258 -4.93 -0.19 20.10
C LEU A 258 -4.97 -1.17 18.91
N ASN A 259 -5.17 -0.66 17.69
CA ASN A 259 -5.15 -1.48 16.48
C ASN A 259 -3.78 -2.11 16.23
N LEU A 260 -2.69 -1.38 16.45
CA LEU A 260 -1.33 -1.89 16.33
C LEU A 260 -1.10 -3.05 17.30
N ASN A 261 -1.44 -2.90 18.58
CA ASN A 261 -1.30 -3.96 19.58
C ASN A 261 -2.10 -5.21 19.18
N LYS A 262 -3.33 -5.03 18.71
CA LYS A 262 -4.16 -6.13 18.21
C LYS A 262 -3.48 -6.88 17.04
N TRP A 263 -2.87 -6.16 16.10
CA TRP A 263 -2.18 -6.78 14.96
C TRP A 263 -0.88 -7.46 15.38
N LEU A 264 -0.12 -6.89 16.31
CA LEU A 264 1.07 -7.53 16.90
C LEU A 264 0.72 -8.87 17.56
N GLU A 265 -0.30 -8.89 18.42
CA GLU A 265 -0.79 -10.12 19.05
C GLU A 265 -1.23 -11.16 18.01
N LYS A 266 -2.00 -10.73 17.01
CA LYS A 266 -2.49 -11.62 15.97
C LYS A 266 -1.38 -12.16 15.07
N PHE A 267 -0.37 -11.35 14.75
CA PHE A 267 0.75 -11.76 13.91
C PHE A 267 1.63 -12.79 14.62
N SER A 268 1.87 -12.61 15.93
CA SER A 268 2.60 -13.57 16.75
C SER A 268 2.00 -14.99 16.68
N LEU A 269 0.67 -15.10 16.61
CA LEU A 269 -0.03 -16.37 16.45
C LEU A 269 0.17 -16.99 15.06
N VAL A 270 0.41 -16.20 14.02
CA VAL A 270 0.63 -16.72 12.66
C VAL A 270 2.07 -17.20 12.48
N GLU A 271 3.05 -16.54 13.09
CA GLU A 271 4.46 -16.95 13.04
C GLU A 271 4.74 -18.26 13.78
N THR A 272 4.04 -18.56 14.88
CA THR A 272 4.21 -19.82 15.61
C THR A 272 3.91 -21.09 14.79
N PHE A 273 3.38 -20.96 13.57
CA PHE A 273 3.03 -22.07 12.67
C PHE A 273 3.90 -22.17 11.41
N ASN A 274 4.93 -21.33 11.26
CA ASN A 274 5.95 -21.45 10.22
C ASN A 274 7.25 -22.03 10.79
#